data_AF-A0A4R6KXQ7-F1
#
_entry.id   AF-A0A4R6KXQ7-F1
#
_cell.length_a   1.000
_cell.length_b   1.000
_cell.length_c   1.000
_cell.angle_alpha   90.00
_cell.angle_beta   90.00
_cell.angle_gamma   90.00
#
_symmetry.space_group_name_H-M   'P 1'
#
loop_
_entity.id
_entity.type
_entity.pdbx_description
1 polymer ?
#
loop_
_entity_poly.entity_id
_entity_poly.type
_entity_poly.pdbx_seq_one_letter_code
_entity_poly.pdbx_strand_id
1 'polypeptide(L)'
;MTVVTLRAYKYALNPSPRQARYLDGHCGAARKAFNWGLGRVKAVMDQRAAETSYGVPDELLTPAISWSMYSLRNAWNQVKASVAPWWAEYSKEAYASGLTQLAVALKNWADSRKGKRRGRVVGFPRFKSKRKAPSRAGSPPAPSAATTGTPYFHASAASGCTRRQHRNC
;
A
#
# COMPACT_ATOMS: atom_id res chain seq x y z
N MET A 1 24.31 3.08 -31.45
CA MET A 1 23.86 2.73 -30.09
C MET A 1 22.95 3.84 -29.58
N THR A 2 21.64 3.61 -29.49
CA THR A 2 20.69 4.62 -28.98
C THR A 2 20.67 4.60 -27.45
N VAL A 3 20.94 5.76 -26.83
CA VAL A 3 20.84 5.91 -25.38
C VAL A 3 19.37 6.15 -25.02
N VAL A 4 18.76 5.19 -24.32
CA VAL A 4 17.40 5.35 -23.77
C VAL A 4 17.47 6.20 -22.50
N THR A 5 16.81 7.35 -22.50
CA THR A 5 16.70 8.20 -21.30
C THR A 5 15.42 7.86 -20.54
N LEU A 6 15.54 7.31 -19.33
CA LEU A 6 14.41 7.08 -18.44
C LEU A 6 14.14 8.33 -17.60
N ARG A 7 12.95 8.91 -17.73
CA ARG A 7 12.48 10.05 -16.91
C ARG A 7 11.42 9.57 -15.91
N ALA A 8 11.49 10.06 -14.68
CA ALA A 8 10.47 9.85 -13.66
C ALA A 8 9.86 11.19 -13.26
N TYR A 9 8.52 11.25 -13.24
CA TYR A 9 7.77 12.45 -12.85
C TYR A 9 7.02 12.20 -11.55
N LYS A 10 6.96 13.22 -10.69
CA LYS A 10 6.19 13.19 -9.43
C LYS A 10 5.09 14.24 -9.54
N TYR A 11 3.84 13.79 -9.50
CA TYR A 11 2.67 14.66 -9.54
C TYR A 11 1.97 14.68 -8.19
N ALA A 12 1.55 15.86 -7.75
CA ALA A 12 0.64 15.99 -6.61
C ALA A 12 -0.78 15.71 -7.09
N LEU A 13 -1.48 14.78 -6.43
CA LEU A 13 -2.91 14.62 -6.62
C LEU A 13 -3.63 15.77 -5.91
N ASN A 14 -4.68 16.33 -6.52
CA ASN A 14 -5.58 17.28 -5.89
C ASN A 14 -6.95 16.62 -5.62
N PRO A 15 -7.05 15.68 -4.65
CA PRO A 15 -8.29 14.97 -4.39
C PRO A 15 -9.30 15.88 -3.68
N SER A 16 -10.57 15.75 -4.03
CA SER A 16 -11.65 16.28 -3.20
C SER A 16 -11.61 15.64 -1.79
N PRO A 17 -12.20 16.28 -0.76
CA PRO A 17 -12.25 15.71 0.59
C PRO A 17 -12.81 14.29 0.63
N ARG A 18 -13.79 13.98 -0.23
CA ARG A 18 -14.35 12.63 -0.38
C ARG A 18 -13.31 11.65 -0.93
N GLN A 19 -12.62 12.01 -2.01
CA GLN A 19 -11.56 11.17 -2.60
C GLN A 19 -10.42 10.92 -1.62
N ALA A 20 -10.01 11.94 -0.85
CA ALA A 20 -8.98 11.81 0.16
C ALA A 20 -9.35 10.77 1.24
N ARG A 21 -10.62 10.79 1.70
CA ARG A 21 -11.13 9.78 2.65
C ARG A 21 -11.09 8.36 2.07
N TYR A 22 -11.50 8.17 0.81
CA TYR A 22 -11.39 6.86 0.17
C TYR A 22 -9.95 6.38 0.02
N LEU A 23 -9.03 7.26 -0.38
CA LEU A 23 -7.61 6.92 -0.51
C LEU A 23 -7.01 6.49 0.84
N ASP A 24 -7.28 7.24 1.92
CA ASP A 24 -6.83 6.86 3.27
C ASP A 24 -7.48 5.54 3.73
N GLY A 25 -8.77 5.36 3.43
CA GLY A 25 -9.51 4.14 3.74
C GLY A 25 -8.97 2.91 3.01
N HIS A 26 -8.67 2.99 1.72
CA HIS A 26 -7.98 1.92 0.97
C HIS A 26 -6.57 1.63 1.53
N CYS A 27 -5.82 2.67 1.90
CA CYS A 27 -4.53 2.49 2.58
C CYS A 27 -4.69 1.77 3.94
N GLY A 28 -5.77 2.10 4.67
CA GLY A 28 -6.18 1.44 5.90
C GLY A 28 -6.54 -0.03 5.70
N ALA A 29 -7.35 -0.34 4.69
CA ALA A 29 -7.73 -1.69 4.29
C ALA A 29 -6.51 -2.57 3.98
N ALA A 30 -5.59 -2.06 3.15
CA ALA A 30 -4.34 -2.75 2.83
C ALA A 30 -3.49 -3.01 4.08
N ARG A 31 -3.39 -2.02 4.97
CA ARG A 31 -2.67 -2.14 6.25
C ARG A 31 -3.29 -3.18 7.17
N LYS A 32 -4.63 -3.20 7.26
CA LYS A 32 -5.39 -4.15 8.10
C LYS A 32 -5.13 -5.59 7.64
N ALA A 33 -5.24 -5.87 6.33
CA ALA A 33 -4.95 -7.19 5.78
C ALA A 33 -3.48 -7.60 5.99
N PHE A 34 -2.53 -6.70 5.75
CA PHE A 34 -1.11 -6.96 5.99
C PHE A 34 -0.86 -7.34 7.45
N ASN A 35 -1.36 -6.53 8.39
CA ASN A 35 -1.14 -6.77 9.82
C ASN A 35 -1.83 -8.04 10.30
N TRP A 36 -3.06 -8.31 9.86
CA TRP A 36 -3.76 -9.55 10.18
C TRP A 36 -2.97 -10.77 9.69
N GLY A 37 -2.52 -10.76 8.44
CA GLY A 37 -1.76 -11.87 7.86
C GLY A 37 -0.43 -12.07 8.59
N LEU A 38 0.27 -10.99 8.94
CA LEU A 38 1.51 -11.05 9.69
C LEU A 38 1.30 -11.64 11.09
N GLY A 39 0.23 -11.22 11.77
CA GLY A 39 -0.14 -11.77 13.08
C GLY A 39 -0.41 -13.27 13.02
N ARG A 40 -1.16 -13.73 12.01
CA ARG A 40 -1.42 -15.15 11.78
C ARG A 40 -0.13 -15.95 11.54
N VAL A 41 0.75 -15.46 10.67
CA VAL A 41 2.04 -16.11 10.38
C VAL A 41 2.90 -16.19 11.64
N LYS A 42 2.99 -15.09 12.40
CA LYS A 42 3.74 -15.05 13.66
C LYS A 42 3.20 -16.06 14.67
N ALA A 43 1.88 -16.11 14.87
CA ALA A 43 1.25 -17.05 15.79
C ALA A 43 1.57 -18.52 15.46
N VAL A 44 1.49 -18.91 14.18
CA VAL A 44 1.85 -20.28 13.78
C VAL A 44 3.34 -20.57 13.95
N MET A 45 4.21 -19.60 13.64
CA MET A 45 5.65 -19.79 13.84
C MET A 45 6.01 -19.92 15.33
N ASP A 46 5.42 -19.08 16.18
CA ASP A 46 5.63 -19.10 17.62
C ASP A 46 5.10 -20.41 18.22
N GLN A 47 3.92 -20.87 17.79
CA GLN A 47 3.34 -22.14 18.22
C GLN A 47 4.24 -23.32 17.86
N ARG A 48 4.72 -23.38 16.61
CA ARG A 48 5.65 -24.44 16.18
C ARG A 48 6.95 -24.41 16.99
N ALA A 49 7.49 -23.22 17.26
CA ALA A 49 8.70 -23.10 18.08
C ALA A 49 8.48 -23.59 19.52
N ALA A 50 7.30 -23.31 20.11
CA ALA A 50 6.94 -23.80 21.42
C ALA A 50 6.78 -25.34 21.43
N GLU A 51 6.08 -25.90 20.45
CA GLU A 51 5.91 -27.36 20.32
C GLU A 51 7.26 -28.08 20.20
N THR A 52 8.16 -27.56 19.36
CA THR A 52 9.53 -28.08 19.26
C THR A 52 10.27 -27.99 20.60
N SER A 53 10.07 -26.94 21.39
CA SER A 53 10.77 -26.76 22.67
C SER A 53 10.41 -27.79 23.74
N TYR A 54 9.23 -28.42 23.64
CA TYR A 54 8.79 -29.50 24.54
C TYR A 54 8.84 -30.89 23.87
N GLY A 55 9.55 -31.00 22.74
CA GLY A 55 9.87 -32.28 22.10
C GLY A 55 8.78 -32.88 21.23
N VAL A 56 7.81 -32.08 20.75
CA VAL A 56 6.82 -32.56 19.79
C VAL A 56 7.53 -32.92 18.46
N PRO A 57 7.35 -34.15 17.93
CA PRO A 57 7.90 -34.56 16.64
C PRO A 57 7.43 -33.66 15.49
N ASP A 58 8.29 -33.50 14.47
CA ASP A 58 8.04 -32.61 13.33
C ASP A 58 6.72 -32.91 12.59
N GLU A 59 6.30 -34.17 12.56
CA GLU A 59 5.07 -34.66 11.92
C GLU A 59 3.80 -34.22 12.66
N LEU A 60 3.94 -33.93 13.96
CA LEU A 60 2.84 -33.54 14.85
C LEU A 60 2.79 -32.02 15.11
N LEU A 61 3.72 -31.26 14.55
CA LEU A 61 3.73 -29.81 14.69
C LEU A 61 2.52 -29.16 14.02
N THR A 62 2.06 -28.05 14.59
CA THR A 62 1.05 -27.18 14.00
C THR A 62 1.36 -26.94 12.52
N PRO A 63 0.43 -27.24 11.59
CA PRO A 63 0.70 -27.14 10.16
C PRO A 63 1.21 -25.77 9.73
N ALA A 64 2.32 -25.76 8.99
CA ALA A 64 2.90 -24.53 8.47
C ALA A 64 1.95 -23.87 7.46
N ILE A 65 1.81 -22.54 7.53
CA ILE A 65 1.01 -21.79 6.56
C ILE A 65 1.88 -21.41 5.37
N SER A 66 1.38 -21.65 4.15
CA SER A 66 2.00 -21.13 2.93
C SER A 66 1.95 -19.60 2.91
N TRP A 67 3.10 -18.95 2.70
CA TRP A 67 3.19 -17.48 2.60
C TRP A 67 2.89 -16.96 1.19
N SER A 68 2.37 -17.81 0.29
CA SER A 68 1.94 -17.36 -1.02
C SER A 68 0.78 -16.37 -0.91
N MET A 69 0.70 -15.42 -1.85
CA MET A 69 -0.42 -14.47 -1.90
C MET A 69 -1.77 -15.20 -1.93
N TYR A 70 -1.86 -16.29 -2.69
CA TYR A 70 -3.08 -17.08 -2.83
C TYR A 70 -3.53 -17.70 -1.50
N SER A 71 -2.62 -18.36 -0.76
CA SER A 71 -2.95 -18.95 0.54
C SER A 71 -3.38 -17.89 1.56
N LEU A 72 -2.66 -16.77 1.61
CA LEU A 72 -2.99 -15.65 2.50
C LEU A 72 -4.35 -15.02 2.15
N ARG A 73 -4.67 -14.88 0.86
CA ARG A 73 -5.96 -14.36 0.38
C ARG A 73 -7.11 -15.30 0.70
N ASN A 74 -6.92 -16.61 0.54
CA ASN A 74 -7.92 -17.60 0.90
C ASN A 74 -8.22 -17.53 2.40
N ALA A 75 -7.18 -17.50 3.25
CA ALA A 75 -7.35 -17.36 4.69
C ALA A 75 -8.05 -16.04 5.07
N TRP A 76 -7.70 -14.92 4.44
CA TRP A 76 -8.36 -13.63 4.66
C TRP A 76 -9.84 -13.68 4.29
N ASN A 77 -10.18 -14.30 3.16
CA ASN A 77 -11.57 -14.38 2.70
C ASN A 77 -12.50 -15.09 3.69
N GLN A 78 -11.99 -16.05 4.46
CA GLN A 78 -12.76 -16.78 5.48
C GLN A 78 -13.11 -15.91 6.71
N VAL A 79 -12.29 -14.89 7.00
CA VAL A 79 -12.43 -14.11 8.24
C VAL A 79 -12.68 -12.63 8.02
N LYS A 80 -12.60 -12.13 6.78
CA LYS A 80 -12.70 -10.68 6.51
C LYS A 80 -13.97 -10.05 7.04
N ALA A 81 -15.09 -10.79 7.03
CA ALA A 81 -16.36 -10.30 7.55
C ALA A 81 -16.34 -10.07 9.07
N SER A 82 -15.61 -10.88 9.83
CA SER A 82 -15.47 -10.70 11.29
C SER A 82 -14.33 -9.75 11.65
N VAL A 83 -13.20 -9.82 10.95
CA VAL A 83 -12.00 -9.01 11.24
C VAL A 83 -12.14 -7.57 10.78
N ALA A 84 -12.89 -7.33 9.70
CA ALA A 84 -13.19 -6.03 9.12
C ALA A 84 -14.64 -6.01 8.61
N PRO A 85 -15.65 -5.83 9.48
CA PRO A 85 -17.06 -5.78 9.07
C PRO A 85 -17.35 -4.73 7.98
N TRP A 86 -16.58 -3.65 7.98
CA TRP A 86 -16.58 -2.57 6.98
C TRP A 86 -15.90 -2.96 5.65
N TRP A 87 -15.53 -4.23 5.42
CA TRP A 87 -14.62 -4.57 4.33
C TRP A 87 -15.16 -4.19 2.95
N ALA A 88 -16.49 -4.24 2.78
CA ALA A 88 -17.21 -3.94 1.55
C ALA A 88 -17.19 -2.44 1.16
N GLU A 89 -16.86 -1.55 2.10
CA GLU A 89 -16.73 -0.10 1.82
C GLU A 89 -15.51 0.23 0.95
N TYR A 90 -14.54 -0.70 0.86
CA TYR A 90 -13.29 -0.52 0.13
C TYR A 90 -13.09 -1.63 -0.91
N SER A 91 -12.30 -1.30 -1.94
CA SER A 91 -11.98 -2.26 -3.00
C SER A 91 -11.29 -3.51 -2.45
N LYS A 92 -11.72 -4.67 -2.95
CA LYS A 92 -11.07 -5.96 -2.70
C LYS A 92 -9.56 -5.93 -2.99
N GLU A 93 -9.15 -5.11 -3.95
CA GLU A 93 -7.75 -4.99 -4.38
C GLU A 93 -6.88 -4.29 -3.32
N ALA A 94 -7.46 -3.46 -2.45
CA ALA A 94 -6.74 -2.87 -1.32
C ALA A 94 -6.21 -3.98 -0.39
N TYR A 95 -7.06 -4.94 -0.02
CA TYR A 95 -6.67 -6.08 0.81
C TYR A 95 -5.69 -7.00 0.09
N ALA A 96 -5.94 -7.31 -1.19
CA ALA A 96 -5.05 -8.13 -2.00
C ALA A 96 -3.64 -7.51 -2.06
N SER A 97 -3.53 -6.20 -2.28
CA SER A 97 -2.24 -5.49 -2.30
C SER A 97 -1.50 -5.57 -0.96
N GLY A 98 -2.22 -5.54 0.17
CA GLY A 98 -1.64 -5.71 1.50
C GLY A 98 -1.06 -7.10 1.71
N LEU A 99 -1.80 -8.14 1.29
CA LEU A 99 -1.36 -9.53 1.38
C LEU A 99 -0.20 -9.84 0.42
N THR A 100 -0.22 -9.27 -0.79
CA THR A 100 0.90 -9.36 -1.74
C THR A 100 2.17 -8.77 -1.14
N GLN A 101 2.08 -7.59 -0.52
CA GLN A 101 3.23 -6.98 0.17
C GLN A 101 3.76 -7.85 1.31
N LEU A 102 2.87 -8.53 2.06
CA LEU A 102 3.27 -9.46 3.11
C LEU A 102 4.00 -10.68 2.54
N ALA A 103 3.44 -11.32 1.51
CA ALA A 103 4.05 -12.47 0.85
C ALA A 103 5.47 -12.15 0.35
N VAL A 104 5.62 -10.99 -0.32
CA VAL A 104 6.93 -10.51 -0.79
C VAL A 104 7.89 -10.24 0.37
N ALA A 105 7.42 -9.61 1.45
CA ALA A 105 8.25 -9.32 2.62
C ALA A 105 8.75 -10.60 3.32
N LEU A 106 7.89 -11.60 3.50
CA LEU A 106 8.24 -12.90 4.08
C LEU A 106 9.20 -13.67 3.18
N LYS A 107 8.98 -13.65 1.86
CA LYS A 107 9.91 -14.24 0.88
C LYS A 107 11.28 -13.58 0.96
N ASN A 108 11.35 -12.25 0.96
CA ASN A 108 12.60 -11.51 1.04
C ASN A 108 13.38 -11.83 2.34
N TRP A 109 12.67 -11.91 3.47
CA TRP A 109 13.27 -12.32 4.74
C TRP A 109 13.82 -13.76 4.68
N ALA A 110 13.03 -14.71 4.15
CA ALA A 110 13.44 -16.11 4.05
C ALA A 110 14.61 -16.31 3.09
N ASP A 111 14.60 -15.65 1.94
CA ASP A 111 15.69 -15.70 0.96
C ASP A 111 16.96 -15.03 1.51
N SER A 112 16.83 -13.94 2.27
CA SER A 112 17.96 -13.32 2.98
C SER A 112 18.55 -14.25 4.05
N ARG A 113 17.71 -14.93 4.83
CA ARG A 113 18.16 -15.88 5.86
C ARG A 113 18.86 -17.10 5.27
N LYS A 114 18.49 -17.51 4.06
CA LYS A 114 19.11 -18.62 3.31
C LYS A 114 20.31 -18.19 2.45
N GLY A 115 20.76 -16.94 2.54
CA GLY A 115 21.88 -16.43 1.74
C GLY A 115 21.62 -16.30 0.23
N LYS A 116 20.36 -16.44 -0.22
CA LYS A 116 20.00 -16.36 -1.65
C LYS A 116 20.00 -14.93 -2.20
N ARG A 117 20.00 -13.93 -1.31
CA ARG A 117 19.94 -12.52 -1.66
C ARG A 117 21.26 -11.84 -1.33
N ARG A 118 21.79 -11.08 -2.29
CA ARG A 118 22.95 -10.19 -2.09
C ARG A 118 22.51 -8.89 -1.39
N GLY A 119 23.38 -8.37 -0.52
CA GLY A 119 23.18 -7.09 0.18
C GLY A 119 22.83 -7.23 1.66
N ARG A 120 22.33 -6.14 2.27
CA ARG A 120 22.02 -6.07 3.70
C ARG A 120 20.99 -7.13 4.11
N VAL A 121 21.23 -7.78 5.25
CA VAL A 121 20.30 -8.74 5.85
C VAL A 121 18.93 -8.12 6.06
N VAL A 122 17.90 -8.78 5.54
CA VAL A 122 16.51 -8.37 5.69
C VAL A 122 15.96 -9.01 6.97
N GLY A 123 15.49 -8.19 7.91
CA GLY A 123 14.82 -8.65 9.12
C GLY A 123 13.38 -9.12 8.88
N PHE A 124 12.81 -9.80 9.88
CA PHE A 124 11.42 -10.26 9.81
C PHE A 124 10.45 -9.07 9.63
N PRO A 125 9.37 -9.20 8.83
CA PRO A 125 8.43 -8.11 8.60
C PRO A 125 7.81 -7.59 9.91
N ARG A 126 7.58 -6.28 9.98
CA ARG A 126 6.99 -5.61 11.14
C ARG A 126 5.56 -5.17 10.87
N PHE A 127 4.74 -5.12 11.91
CA PHE A 127 3.41 -4.52 11.84
C PHE A 127 3.51 -3.07 11.34
N LYS A 128 2.64 -2.73 10.39
CA LYS A 128 2.54 -1.39 9.80
C LYS A 128 1.66 -0.53 10.70
N SER A 129 2.12 0.70 10.97
CA SER A 129 1.32 1.73 11.64
C SER A 129 0.86 2.81 10.64
N LYS A 130 -0.20 3.55 10.99
CA LYS A 130 -0.66 4.69 10.16
C LYS A 130 0.41 5.77 10.01
N ARG A 131 1.09 6.08 11.11
CA ARG A 131 2.08 7.18 11.21
C ARG A 131 3.39 6.92 10.48
N LYS A 132 3.76 5.65 10.25
CA LYS A 132 5.04 5.27 9.61
C LYS A 132 4.88 4.64 8.22
N ALA A 133 3.65 4.52 7.73
CA ALA A 133 3.44 4.19 6.33
C ALA A 133 3.64 5.49 5.54
N PRO A 134 4.68 5.63 4.70
CA PRO A 134 4.66 6.68 3.71
C PRO A 134 3.40 6.43 2.87
N SER A 135 2.40 7.29 3.01
CA SER A 135 1.41 7.45 1.96
C SER A 135 2.25 7.74 0.71
N ARG A 136 2.13 6.93 -0.34
CA ARG A 136 2.74 7.29 -1.63
C ARG A 136 2.19 8.62 -2.16
N ALA A 137 1.15 9.17 -1.53
CA ALA A 137 0.86 10.60 -1.49
C ALA A 137 1.57 11.26 -0.30
N GLY A 138 2.84 11.60 -0.45
CA GLY A 138 3.48 12.54 0.46
C GLY A 138 2.89 13.91 0.19
N SER A 139 2.02 14.41 1.07
CA SER A 139 1.66 15.83 1.07
C SER A 139 2.96 16.64 1.19
N PRO A 140 3.23 17.61 0.31
CA PRO A 140 4.29 18.57 0.58
C PRO A 140 3.95 19.32 1.88
N PRO A 141 4.95 19.73 2.70
CA PRO A 141 4.68 20.62 3.81
C PRO A 141 4.03 21.90 3.28
N ALA A 142 3.03 22.41 3.99
CA ALA A 142 2.39 23.67 3.67
C ALA A 142 3.45 24.78 3.60
N PRO A 143 3.43 25.66 2.58
CA PRO A 143 4.31 26.82 2.58
C PRO A 143 3.94 27.69 3.78
N SER A 144 4.89 27.90 4.69
CA SER A 144 4.75 28.87 5.76
C SER A 144 4.57 30.25 5.13
N ALA A 145 3.51 30.95 5.53
CA ALA A 145 3.28 32.33 5.14
C ALA A 145 4.43 33.22 5.62
N ALA A 146 5.23 33.75 4.69
CA ALA A 146 5.88 35.06 4.78
C ALA A 146 6.71 35.33 3.52
N THR A 147 6.63 36.57 3.04
CA THR A 147 7.48 37.22 2.03
C THR A 147 6.92 37.26 0.60
N THR A 148 6.05 38.26 0.38
CA THR A 148 6.12 39.28 -0.68
C THR A 148 6.98 38.96 -1.90
N GLY A 149 6.37 38.88 -3.08
CA GLY A 149 7.10 38.86 -4.35
C GLY A 149 6.29 38.41 -5.56
N THR A 150 5.29 39.20 -5.95
CA THR A 150 4.70 39.14 -7.29
C THR A 150 5.76 39.53 -8.32
N PRO A 151 5.85 38.83 -9.47
CA PRO A 151 5.31 39.44 -10.68
C PRO A 151 4.47 38.46 -11.51
N TYR A 152 3.20 38.83 -11.70
CA TYR A 152 2.35 38.29 -12.76
C TYR A 152 2.95 38.71 -14.11
N PHE A 153 3.23 37.76 -14.99
CA PHE A 153 3.41 38.04 -16.41
C PHE A 153 2.03 38.23 -17.05
N HIS A 154 1.79 39.44 -17.54
CA HIS A 154 0.71 39.75 -18.48
C HIS A 154 0.99 39.06 -19.82
N ALA A 155 0.00 38.33 -20.33
CA ALA A 155 -0.15 38.07 -21.76
C ALA A 155 -1.58 38.42 -22.14
N SER A 156 -1.76 39.66 -22.59
CA SER A 156 -2.94 40.14 -23.31
C SER A 156 -2.69 39.93 -24.80
N ALA A 157 -3.61 39.25 -25.48
CA ALA A 157 -3.88 39.47 -26.89
C ALA A 157 -5.35 39.14 -27.15
N ALA A 158 -6.11 40.21 -27.36
CA ALA A 158 -7.50 40.21 -27.77
C ALA A 158 -7.64 39.82 -29.25
N SER A 159 -8.73 39.12 -29.58
CA SER A 159 -9.51 39.16 -30.84
C SER A 159 -10.47 37.97 -30.81
N GLY A 160 -11.77 38.06 -31.00
CA GLY A 160 -12.70 39.15 -31.24
C GLY A 160 -14.10 38.52 -31.18
N CYS A 161 -15.01 39.15 -30.45
CA CYS A 161 -16.41 38.75 -30.37
C CYS A 161 -17.18 39.43 -31.51
N THR A 162 -17.73 38.66 -32.44
CA THR A 162 -18.84 39.13 -33.30
C THR A 162 -20.05 38.25 -33.09
N ARG A 163 -20.99 38.83 -32.34
CA ARG A 163 -22.40 38.47 -32.24
C ARG A 163 -23.04 38.44 -33.64
N ARG A 164 -23.81 37.40 -33.98
CA ARG A 164 -24.98 37.55 -34.84
C ARG A 164 -26.10 36.58 -34.45
N GLN A 165 -27.25 37.17 -34.17
CA GLN A 165 -28.52 36.51 -33.92
C GLN A 165 -29.10 35.91 -35.21
N HIS A 166 -30.08 35.03 -34.99
CA HIS A 166 -31.31 34.81 -35.76
C HIS A 166 -31.43 33.66 -36.78
N ARG A 167 -32.45 32.82 -36.48
CA ARG A 167 -33.50 32.20 -37.33
C ARG A 167 -33.43 30.68 -37.60
N ASN A 168 -34.44 30.01 -37.04
CA ASN A 168 -35.38 29.02 -37.60
C ASN A 168 -34.86 28.08 -38.70
N CYS A 169 -34.85 26.77 -38.46
CA CYS A 169 -35.95 25.80 -38.62
C CYS A 169 -35.59 24.53 -37.86
#